data_AF-A0A428WSZ4-F1
#
_entry.id   AF-A0A428WSZ4-F1
#
_cell.length_a   1.000
_cell.length_b   1.000
_cell.length_c   1.000
_cell.angle_alpha   90.00
_cell.angle_beta   90.00
_cell.angle_gamma   90.00
#
_symmetry.space_group_name_H-M   'P 1'
#
loop_
_entity.id
_entity.type
_entity.pdbx_description
1 polymer ?
#
loop_
_entity_poly.entity_id
_entity_poly.type
_entity_poly.pdbx_seq_one_letter_code
_entity_poly.pdbx_strand_id
1 'polypeptide(L)'
;TRERRRQATHPAKVKPELVADAPSQVWTWDITKLRGPAKGIWYHLYVLIDIYSRYNPGWILAAAEDSVLARDFIDEAIARNGQIPHTVHADRGTSMTSQPVSALLANLGVTRTHSRPRISDDNPFSEAQFKTLKYLHDFPGSFPNLSAARAYCDGFFAEYNHVHRHSGIGWHTPASVHFATTGPIDAARQQTLDTARAAHPERFARRPRPPQIPGHSWINQPTAELQKT
;
A
#
# COMPACT_ATOMS: atom_id res chain seq x y z
N THR A 1 -54.24 -12.80 -1.49
CA THR A 1 -53.53 -11.58 -1.97
C THR A 1 -52.11 -11.59 -1.43
N ARG A 2 -51.19 -12.22 -2.14
CA ARG A 2 -49.80 -12.45 -1.71
C ARG A 2 -48.91 -11.94 -2.83
N GLU A 3 -48.68 -10.63 -2.86
CA GLU A 3 -48.03 -9.96 -3.98
C GLU A 3 -46.74 -9.23 -3.56
N ARG A 4 -45.66 -9.58 -4.27
CA ARG A 4 -44.42 -8.85 -4.51
C ARG A 4 -43.56 -8.43 -3.31
N ARG A 5 -42.66 -9.33 -2.91
CA ARG A 5 -41.26 -8.93 -2.67
C ARG A 5 -40.42 -9.42 -3.83
N ARG A 6 -40.30 -8.57 -4.86
CA ARG A 6 -39.26 -8.69 -5.87
C ARG A 6 -37.94 -8.44 -5.12
N GLN A 7 -37.28 -9.50 -4.66
CA GLN A 7 -35.92 -9.40 -4.14
C GLN A 7 -35.07 -8.87 -5.29
N ALA A 8 -34.48 -7.69 -5.09
CA ALA A 8 -33.45 -7.21 -5.98
C ALA A 8 -32.26 -8.17 -5.85
N THR A 9 -32.14 -9.11 -6.78
CA THR A 9 -30.96 -9.96 -6.91
C THR A 9 -29.84 -9.06 -7.43
N HIS A 10 -29.09 -8.45 -6.53
CA HIS A 10 -27.85 -7.78 -6.93
C HIS A 10 -26.91 -8.87 -7.45
N PRO A 11 -26.34 -8.71 -8.67
CA PRO A 11 -25.32 -9.63 -9.14
C PRO A 11 -24.19 -9.71 -8.10
N ALA A 12 -23.64 -10.91 -7.90
CA ALA A 12 -22.55 -11.13 -6.96
C ALA A 12 -21.41 -10.17 -7.29
N LYS A 13 -21.01 -9.34 -6.31
CA LYS A 13 -19.96 -8.33 -6.54
C LYS A 13 -18.64 -9.04 -6.82
N VAL A 14 -18.06 -8.72 -7.97
CA VAL A 14 -16.81 -9.30 -8.47
C VAL A 14 -15.69 -9.04 -7.45
N LYS A 15 -14.95 -10.10 -7.10
CA LYS A 15 -13.73 -10.01 -6.30
C LYS A 15 -12.70 -9.21 -7.12
N PRO A 16 -12.18 -8.07 -6.63
CA PRO A 16 -11.26 -7.27 -7.41
C PRO A 16 -9.94 -8.01 -7.52
N GLU A 17 -9.60 -8.49 -8.70
CA GLU A 17 -8.33 -9.15 -9.02
C GLU A 17 -7.40 -8.10 -9.63
N LEU A 18 -6.41 -7.66 -8.86
CA LEU A 18 -5.47 -6.63 -9.27
C LEU A 18 -4.08 -7.22 -9.31
N VAL A 19 -3.33 -6.91 -10.35
CA VAL A 19 -1.95 -7.35 -10.53
C VAL A 19 -1.09 -6.13 -10.87
N ALA A 20 0.09 -6.06 -10.25
CA ALA A 20 1.14 -5.12 -10.59
C ALA A 20 2.45 -5.88 -10.82
N ASP A 21 3.11 -5.62 -11.93
CA ASP A 21 4.44 -6.15 -12.28
C ASP A 21 5.52 -5.05 -12.25
N ALA A 22 5.12 -3.80 -12.05
CA ALA A 22 6.00 -2.65 -11.92
C ALA A 22 5.46 -1.62 -10.91
N PRO A 23 6.32 -0.70 -10.41
CA PRO A 23 5.88 0.44 -9.61
C PRO A 23 4.87 1.32 -10.36
N SER A 24 4.04 2.02 -9.61
CA SER A 24 3.03 2.98 -10.10
C SER A 24 1.98 2.37 -11.02
N GLN A 25 1.66 1.08 -10.89
CA GLN A 25 0.54 0.46 -11.62
C GLN A 25 -0.73 0.36 -10.76
N VAL A 26 -0.59 -0.18 -9.55
CA VAL A 26 -1.71 -0.37 -8.63
C VAL A 26 -1.34 0.20 -7.27
N TRP A 27 -2.11 1.19 -6.86
CA TRP A 27 -2.03 1.74 -5.51
C TRP A 27 -3.22 1.24 -4.70
N THR A 28 -2.99 1.05 -3.41
CA THR A 28 -4.07 0.95 -2.43
C THR A 28 -4.02 2.12 -1.47
N TRP A 29 -5.16 2.51 -0.91
CA TRP A 29 -5.20 3.47 0.18
C TRP A 29 -6.26 3.16 1.20
N ASP A 30 -6.02 3.64 2.41
CA ASP A 30 -6.92 3.49 3.53
C ASP A 30 -6.68 4.57 4.59
N ILE A 31 -7.59 4.66 5.56
CA ILE A 31 -7.58 5.64 6.64
C ILE A 31 -7.57 4.90 7.97
N THR A 32 -6.60 5.19 8.82
CA THR A 32 -6.57 4.67 10.19
C THR A 32 -6.68 5.77 11.22
N LYS A 33 -7.24 5.44 12.39
CA LYS A 33 -7.40 6.38 13.51
C LYS A 33 -6.22 6.28 14.48
N LEU A 34 -5.63 7.42 14.80
CA LEU A 34 -4.64 7.60 15.85
C LEU A 34 -5.30 8.28 17.05
N ARG A 35 -4.99 7.82 18.27
CA ARG A 35 -5.57 8.38 19.50
C ARG A 35 -5.05 9.81 19.71
N GLY A 36 -5.95 10.76 19.88
CA GLY A 36 -5.63 12.14 20.23
C GLY A 36 -5.42 12.32 21.75
N PRO A 37 -5.32 13.57 22.24
CA PRO A 37 -4.95 13.88 23.61
C PRO A 37 -5.98 13.42 24.66
N ALA A 38 -7.23 13.25 24.25
CA ALA A 38 -8.32 12.89 25.14
C ALA A 38 -9.24 11.83 24.52
N LYS A 39 -9.99 11.14 25.39
CA LYS A 39 -10.99 10.15 24.97
C LYS A 39 -11.98 10.78 24.00
N GLY A 40 -12.19 10.13 22.85
CA GLY A 40 -13.10 10.60 21.80
C GLY A 40 -12.46 11.53 20.77
N ILE A 41 -11.25 12.03 21.01
CA ILE A 41 -10.47 12.80 20.02
C ILE A 41 -9.58 11.82 19.23
N TRP A 42 -9.68 11.90 17.91
CA TRP A 42 -8.93 11.04 16.99
C TRP A 42 -8.32 11.87 15.87
N TYR A 43 -7.15 11.46 15.42
CA TYR A 43 -6.56 11.94 14.17
C TYR A 43 -6.69 10.86 13.10
N HIS A 44 -6.96 11.27 11.88
CA HIS A 44 -7.19 10.41 10.74
C HIS A 44 -5.93 10.42 9.87
N LEU A 45 -5.25 9.28 9.82
CA LEU A 45 -4.05 9.07 9.00
C LEU A 45 -4.47 8.40 7.69
N TYR A 46 -4.35 9.13 6.60
CA TYR A 46 -4.58 8.66 5.24
C TYR A 46 -3.25 8.18 4.67
N VAL A 47 -3.25 7.04 4.00
CA VAL A 47 -2.02 6.48 3.44
C VAL A 47 -2.28 5.84 2.10
N LEU A 48 -1.46 6.19 1.11
CA LEU A 48 -1.36 5.49 -0.18
C LEU A 48 -0.16 4.53 -0.13
N ILE A 49 -0.29 3.37 -0.76
CA ILE A 49 0.74 2.34 -0.87
C ILE A 49 0.76 1.81 -2.30
N ASP A 50 1.93 1.80 -2.91
CA ASP A 50 2.18 1.05 -4.14
C ASP A 50 2.35 -0.44 -3.83
N ILE A 51 1.50 -1.31 -4.39
CA ILE A 51 1.47 -2.72 -3.95
C ILE A 51 2.71 -3.50 -4.41
N TYR A 52 3.34 -3.08 -5.51
CA TYR A 52 4.51 -3.75 -6.08
C TYR A 52 5.76 -3.44 -5.26
N SER A 53 6.07 -2.16 -5.10
CA SER A 53 7.27 -1.67 -4.43
C SER A 53 7.12 -1.53 -2.91
N ARG A 54 5.89 -1.59 -2.38
CA ARG A 54 5.51 -1.23 -1.01
C ARG A 54 5.67 0.26 -0.68
N TYR A 55 6.09 1.09 -1.63
CA TYR A 55 6.39 2.49 -1.37
C TYR A 55 5.13 3.26 -1.00
N ASN A 56 5.25 4.20 -0.07
CA ASN A 56 4.20 5.15 0.24
C ASN A 56 4.37 6.42 -0.61
N PRO A 57 3.63 6.58 -1.72
CA PRO A 57 3.69 7.82 -2.51
C PRO A 57 3.12 9.02 -1.76
N GLY A 58 2.29 8.80 -0.75
CA GLY A 58 1.79 9.87 0.10
C GLY A 58 1.11 9.38 1.36
N TRP A 59 1.11 10.23 2.37
CA TRP A 59 0.27 10.13 3.57
C TRP A 59 -0.06 11.53 4.09
N ILE A 60 -1.18 11.68 4.80
CA ILE A 60 -1.55 12.92 5.49
C ILE A 60 -2.28 12.65 6.80
N LEU A 61 -2.20 13.61 7.73
CA LEU A 61 -2.97 13.61 8.97
C LEU A 61 -4.01 14.72 8.98
N ALA A 62 -5.21 14.37 9.42
CA ALA A 62 -6.34 15.28 9.55
C ALA A 62 -7.02 15.15 10.91
N ALA A 63 -7.61 16.24 11.40
CA ALA A 63 -8.43 16.21 12.61
C ALA A 63 -9.79 15.50 12.39
N ALA A 64 -10.28 15.51 11.16
CA ALA A 64 -11.54 14.87 10.77
C ALA A 64 -11.41 14.20 9.40
N GLU A 65 -12.30 13.26 9.13
CA GLU A 65 -12.42 12.68 7.80
C GLU A 65 -13.12 13.66 6.85
N ASP A 66 -12.53 13.93 5.68
CA ASP A 66 -13.06 14.89 4.70
C ASP A 66 -12.76 14.42 3.26
N SER A 67 -13.78 14.44 2.41
CA SER A 67 -13.67 13.95 1.03
C SER A 67 -12.91 14.87 0.07
N VAL A 68 -12.93 16.18 0.31
CA VAL A 68 -12.15 17.15 -0.49
C VAL A 68 -10.68 16.99 -0.14
N LEU A 69 -10.37 16.86 1.16
CA LEU A 69 -9.04 16.54 1.63
C LEU A 69 -8.51 15.22 1.04
N ALA A 70 -9.34 14.17 1.00
CA ALA A 70 -8.97 12.90 0.37
C ALA A 70 -8.67 13.05 -1.13
N ARG A 71 -9.46 13.87 -1.85
CA ARG A 71 -9.23 14.18 -3.26
C ARG A 71 -7.89 14.89 -3.44
N ASP A 72 -7.65 15.97 -2.69
CA ASP A 72 -6.46 16.81 -2.86
C ASP A 72 -5.19 16.02 -2.48
N PHE A 73 -5.28 15.20 -1.44
CA PHE A 73 -4.24 14.27 -1.04
C PHE A 73 -3.83 13.31 -2.17
N ILE A 74 -4.80 12.67 -2.83
CA ILE A 74 -4.52 11.73 -3.92
C ILE A 74 -3.91 12.48 -5.12
N ASP A 75 -4.45 13.64 -5.47
CA ASP A 75 -3.96 14.46 -6.58
C ASP A 75 -2.50 14.88 -6.36
N GLU A 76 -2.19 15.38 -5.15
CA GLU A 76 -0.83 15.75 -4.76
C GLU A 76 0.12 14.55 -4.75
N ALA A 77 -0.31 13.39 -4.26
CA ALA A 77 0.51 12.19 -4.25
C ALA A 77 0.86 11.74 -5.67
N ILE A 78 -0.11 11.76 -6.59
CA ILE A 78 0.11 11.47 -8.02
C ILE A 78 1.09 12.47 -8.64
N ALA A 79 0.89 13.77 -8.40
CA ALA A 79 1.75 14.82 -8.93
C ALA A 79 3.20 14.68 -8.42
N ARG A 80 3.40 14.43 -7.13
CA ARG A 80 4.73 14.21 -6.54
C ARG A 80 5.39 12.94 -7.03
N ASN A 81 4.61 11.88 -7.28
CA ASN A 81 5.10 10.62 -7.80
C ASN A 81 5.60 10.73 -9.26
N GLY A 82 5.02 11.66 -10.03
CA GLY A 82 5.35 11.87 -11.44
C GLY A 82 4.82 10.80 -12.40
N GLN A 83 4.11 9.80 -11.88
CA GLN A 83 3.44 8.75 -12.64
C GLN A 83 2.04 8.52 -12.08
N ILE A 84 1.05 8.46 -12.99
CA ILE A 84 -0.35 8.20 -12.67
C ILE A 84 -0.56 6.69 -12.59
N PRO A 85 -1.09 6.14 -11.47
CA PRO A 85 -1.39 4.71 -11.39
C PRO A 85 -2.54 4.32 -12.32
N HIS A 86 -2.50 3.10 -12.86
CA HIS A 86 -3.62 2.58 -13.63
C HIS A 86 -4.83 2.28 -12.74
N THR A 87 -4.60 1.88 -11.48
CA THR A 87 -5.65 1.54 -10.52
C THR A 87 -5.38 2.12 -9.14
N VAL A 88 -6.42 2.66 -8.51
CA VAL A 88 -6.46 2.96 -7.08
C VAL A 88 -7.52 2.07 -6.42
N HIS A 89 -7.06 1.21 -5.52
CA HIS A 89 -7.87 0.33 -4.68
C HIS A 89 -8.11 0.95 -3.31
N ALA A 90 -9.29 0.74 -2.73
CA ALA A 90 -9.61 1.26 -1.41
C ALA A 90 -10.68 0.43 -0.71
N ASP A 91 -10.84 0.66 0.59
CA ASP A 91 -12.01 0.17 1.31
C ASP A 91 -13.29 0.95 0.96
N ARG A 92 -14.46 0.47 1.42
CA ARG A 92 -15.75 1.11 1.14
C ARG A 92 -16.13 2.23 2.12
N GLY A 93 -15.15 2.86 2.76
CA GLY A 93 -15.40 3.99 3.67
C GLY A 93 -16.02 5.19 2.95
N THR A 94 -16.51 6.14 3.74
CA THR A 94 -17.21 7.34 3.26
C THR A 94 -16.34 8.18 2.33
N SER A 95 -15.08 8.46 2.71
CA SER A 95 -14.15 9.18 1.83
C SER A 95 -13.81 8.41 0.57
N MET A 96 -13.62 7.09 0.67
CA MET A 96 -13.24 6.23 -0.44
C MET A 96 -14.34 6.09 -1.51
N THR A 97 -15.59 6.28 -1.10
CA THR A 97 -16.77 6.21 -1.99
C THR A 97 -17.30 7.59 -2.39
N SER A 98 -16.66 8.67 -1.92
CA SER A 98 -17.08 10.05 -2.14
C SER A 98 -17.02 10.49 -3.61
N GLN A 99 -17.88 11.46 -3.98
CA GLN A 99 -17.91 12.01 -5.33
C GLN A 99 -16.60 12.73 -5.72
N PRO A 100 -15.98 13.58 -4.86
CA PRO A 100 -14.76 14.29 -5.24
C PRO A 100 -13.63 13.34 -5.66
N VAL A 101 -13.40 12.28 -4.87
CA VAL A 101 -12.40 11.24 -5.20
C VAL A 101 -12.79 10.49 -6.47
N SER A 102 -14.07 10.13 -6.62
CA SER A 102 -14.57 9.45 -7.83
C SER A 102 -14.32 10.25 -9.10
N ALA A 103 -14.59 11.56 -9.06
CA ALA A 103 -14.45 12.46 -10.20
C ALA A 103 -12.98 12.69 -10.55
N LEU A 104 -12.11 12.88 -9.56
CA LEU A 104 -10.66 12.99 -9.79
C LEU A 104 -10.13 11.76 -10.53
N LEU A 105 -10.37 10.57 -10.00
CA LEU A 105 -9.85 9.33 -10.58
C LEU A 105 -10.38 9.11 -12.00
N ALA A 106 -11.67 9.40 -12.25
CA ALA A 106 -12.24 9.34 -13.59
C ALA A 106 -11.57 10.32 -14.56
N ASN A 107 -11.34 11.58 -14.14
CA ASN A 107 -10.69 12.59 -14.95
C ASN A 107 -9.24 12.24 -15.31
N LEU A 108 -8.54 11.54 -14.41
CA LEU A 108 -7.18 11.07 -14.63
C LEU A 108 -7.11 9.73 -15.39
N GLY A 109 -8.25 9.14 -15.74
CA GLY A 109 -8.30 7.81 -16.38
C GLY A 109 -7.88 6.66 -15.45
N VAL A 110 -7.90 6.89 -14.13
CA VAL A 110 -7.50 5.91 -13.11
C VAL A 110 -8.69 5.01 -12.79
N THR A 111 -8.49 3.69 -12.91
CA THR A 111 -9.51 2.71 -12.53
C THR A 111 -9.68 2.72 -11.01
N ARG A 112 -10.89 2.95 -10.54
CA ARG A 112 -11.21 2.85 -9.11
C ARG A 112 -11.78 1.48 -8.78
N THR A 113 -11.22 0.81 -7.78
CA THR A 113 -11.74 -0.46 -7.27
C THR A 113 -11.94 -0.41 -5.77
N HIS A 114 -12.78 -1.29 -5.23
CA HIS A 114 -13.05 -1.36 -3.80
C HIS A 114 -13.12 -2.79 -3.27
N SER A 115 -12.70 -2.99 -2.02
CA SER A 115 -12.90 -4.23 -1.28
C SER A 115 -14.37 -4.66 -1.26
N ARG A 116 -14.62 -5.98 -1.18
CA ARG A 116 -15.99 -6.48 -1.06
C ARG A 116 -16.61 -6.01 0.27
N PRO A 117 -17.92 -5.73 0.30
CA PRO A 117 -18.57 -5.28 1.52
C PRO A 117 -18.32 -6.24 2.70
N ARG A 118 -17.77 -5.71 3.80
CA ARG A 118 -17.47 -6.44 5.05
C ARG A 118 -16.34 -7.49 4.93
N ILE A 119 -15.44 -7.35 3.97
CA ILE A 119 -14.25 -8.20 3.83
C ILE A 119 -13.02 -7.29 3.84
N SER A 120 -12.42 -7.12 5.03
CA SER A 120 -11.24 -6.25 5.21
C SER A 120 -9.98 -6.87 4.58
N ASP A 121 -9.93 -8.20 4.48
CA ASP A 121 -8.86 -8.98 3.82
C ASP A 121 -8.60 -8.60 2.34
N ASP A 122 -9.53 -7.87 1.70
CA ASP A 122 -9.36 -7.40 0.33
C ASP A 122 -8.43 -6.16 0.24
N ASN A 123 -7.94 -5.58 1.35
CA ASN A 123 -6.90 -4.54 1.37
C ASN A 123 -5.66 -4.91 2.24
N PRO A 124 -4.97 -6.02 1.94
CA PRO A 124 -3.98 -6.60 2.84
C PRO A 124 -2.71 -5.75 3.00
N PHE A 125 -2.38 -4.91 2.02
CA PHE A 125 -1.17 -4.06 2.09
C PHE A 125 -1.36 -2.91 3.07
N SER A 126 -2.52 -2.23 3.03
CA SER A 126 -2.84 -1.17 4.00
C SER A 126 -2.98 -1.72 5.41
N GLU A 127 -3.67 -2.86 5.58
CA GLU A 127 -3.79 -3.51 6.89
C GLU A 127 -2.43 -3.90 7.47
N ALA A 128 -1.57 -4.54 6.66
CA ALA A 128 -0.23 -4.92 7.09
C ALA A 128 0.60 -3.70 7.50
N GLN A 129 0.54 -2.60 6.74
CA GLN A 129 1.27 -1.38 7.09
C GLN A 129 0.76 -0.75 8.39
N PHE A 130 -0.56 -0.67 8.60
CA PHE A 130 -1.10 -0.14 9.85
C PHE A 130 -0.75 -1.01 11.05
N LYS A 131 -0.68 -2.32 10.84
CA LYS A 131 -0.14 -3.23 11.86
C LYS A 131 1.32 -2.92 12.14
N THR A 132 2.16 -2.77 11.12
CA THR A 132 3.57 -2.36 11.31
C THR A 132 3.66 -1.07 12.12
N LEU A 133 2.95 -0.02 11.71
CA LEU A 133 2.91 1.28 12.40
C LEU A 133 2.56 1.13 13.89
N LYS A 134 1.46 0.42 14.20
CA LYS A 134 0.90 0.36 15.57
C LYS A 134 1.61 -0.62 16.51
N TYR A 135 2.43 -1.53 15.97
CA TYR A 135 3.14 -2.53 16.76
C TYR A 135 4.61 -2.18 16.99
N LEU A 136 5.10 -1.07 16.45
CA LEU A 136 6.42 -0.56 16.82
C LEU A 136 6.45 -0.22 18.32
N HIS A 137 7.58 -0.53 18.96
CA HIS A 137 7.76 -0.32 20.40
C HIS A 137 7.62 1.16 20.80
N ASP A 138 7.97 2.08 19.89
CA ASP A 138 7.90 3.53 20.10
C ASP A 138 6.54 4.13 19.73
N PHE A 139 5.57 3.33 19.27
CA PHE A 139 4.25 3.82 18.89
C PHE A 139 3.53 4.42 20.10
N PRO A 140 3.19 5.73 20.08
CA PRO A 140 2.56 6.38 21.22
C PRO A 140 1.15 5.84 21.48
N GLY A 141 0.82 5.62 22.76
CA GLY A 141 -0.55 5.25 23.15
C GLY A 141 -1.59 6.34 22.82
N SER A 142 -1.15 7.61 22.78
CA SER A 142 -1.90 8.76 22.28
C SER A 142 -0.95 9.88 21.86
N PHE A 143 -1.43 10.78 21.00
CA PHE A 143 -0.71 11.97 20.56
C PHE A 143 -1.29 13.22 21.22
N PRO A 144 -0.46 14.11 21.80
CA PRO A 144 -0.95 15.30 22.50
C PRO A 144 -1.55 16.36 21.56
N ASN A 145 -1.10 16.41 20.31
CA ASN A 145 -1.61 17.30 19.27
C ASN A 145 -1.29 16.76 17.87
N LEU A 146 -1.86 17.38 16.83
CA LEU A 146 -1.68 16.98 15.44
C LEU A 146 -0.21 17.11 14.98
N SER A 147 0.53 18.07 15.51
CA SER A 147 1.95 18.29 15.19
C SER A 147 2.82 17.13 15.68
N ALA A 148 2.58 16.66 16.91
CA ALA A 148 3.29 15.50 17.46
C ALA A 148 2.98 14.22 16.68
N ALA A 149 1.71 14.03 16.27
CA ALA A 149 1.34 12.92 15.40
C ALA A 149 2.05 13.00 14.04
N ARG A 150 2.15 14.21 13.47
CA ARG A 150 2.85 14.44 12.20
C ARG A 150 4.34 14.15 12.31
N ALA A 151 5.02 14.67 13.32
CA ALA A 151 6.45 14.41 13.54
C ALA A 151 6.75 12.91 13.68
N TYR A 152 5.90 12.15 14.38
CA TYR A 152 6.04 10.69 14.45
C TYR A 152 5.85 10.03 13.07
N CYS A 153 4.79 10.41 12.34
CA CYS A 153 4.53 9.85 11.02
C CYS A 153 5.64 10.22 10.01
N ASP A 154 6.20 11.43 10.07
CA ASP A 154 7.32 11.86 9.24
C ASP A 154 8.51 10.90 9.42
N GLY A 155 8.89 10.62 10.68
CA GLY A 155 9.94 9.66 10.99
C GLY A 155 9.61 8.25 10.51
N PHE A 156 8.40 7.77 10.82
CA PHE A 156 7.96 6.43 10.44
C PHE A 156 8.00 6.22 8.93
N PHE A 157 7.39 7.10 8.14
CA PHE A 157 7.31 6.92 6.69
C PHE A 157 8.65 7.15 6.00
N ALA A 158 9.51 8.03 6.54
CA ALA A 158 10.88 8.17 6.05
C ALA A 158 11.68 6.87 6.27
N GLU A 159 11.61 6.29 7.48
CA GLU A 159 12.27 5.03 7.77
C GLU A 159 11.69 3.88 6.94
N TYR A 160 10.36 3.76 6.87
CA TYR A 160 9.67 2.74 6.09
C TYR A 160 10.11 2.76 4.63
N ASN A 161 10.05 3.92 3.97
CA ASN A 161 10.36 4.04 2.55
C ASN A 161 11.85 3.92 2.23
N HIS A 162 12.74 4.43 3.08
CA HIS A 162 14.14 4.64 2.71
C HIS A 162 15.16 3.81 3.50
N VAL A 163 14.77 3.21 4.63
CA VAL A 163 15.69 2.50 5.53
C VAL A 163 15.26 1.05 5.74
N HIS A 164 13.99 0.81 6.03
CA HIS A 164 13.47 -0.53 6.31
C HIS A 164 13.52 -1.42 5.07
N ARG A 165 14.04 -2.64 5.23
CA ARG A 165 14.18 -3.62 4.16
C ARG A 165 13.09 -4.67 4.28
N HIS A 166 12.31 -4.84 3.23
CA HIS A 166 11.15 -5.74 3.25
C HIS A 166 11.46 -7.07 2.57
N SER A 167 11.24 -8.18 3.29
CA SER A 167 11.42 -9.53 2.75
C SER A 167 10.55 -9.78 1.51
N GLY A 168 9.34 -9.21 1.46
CA GLY A 168 8.40 -9.33 0.34
C GLY A 168 8.86 -8.67 -0.97
N ILE A 169 9.93 -7.89 -0.95
CA ILE A 169 10.57 -7.29 -2.12
C ILE A 169 12.09 -7.56 -2.09
N GLY A 170 12.48 -8.80 -1.79
CA GLY A 170 13.89 -9.21 -1.87
C GLY A 170 14.81 -8.48 -0.88
N TRP A 171 14.29 -8.05 0.27
CA TRP A 171 15.00 -7.21 1.25
C TRP A 171 15.48 -5.86 0.71
N HIS A 172 14.83 -5.32 -0.34
CA HIS A 172 15.06 -3.94 -0.76
C HIS A 172 14.28 -2.96 0.12
N THR A 173 14.67 -1.69 0.08
CA THR A 173 13.83 -0.62 0.62
C THR A 173 12.74 -0.29 -0.39
N PRO A 174 11.54 0.13 0.03
CA PRO A 174 10.45 0.44 -0.89
C PRO A 174 10.85 1.47 -1.94
N ALA A 175 11.55 2.53 -1.53
CA ALA A 175 12.04 3.56 -2.45
C ALA A 175 13.02 3.01 -3.50
N SER A 176 13.89 2.06 -3.13
CA SER A 176 14.84 1.51 -4.10
C SER A 176 14.15 0.71 -5.20
N VAL A 177 13.08 -0.01 -4.88
CA VAL A 177 12.26 -0.72 -5.86
C VAL A 177 11.44 0.27 -6.68
N HIS A 178 10.81 1.22 -6.02
CA HIS A 178 9.91 2.20 -6.64
C HIS A 178 10.61 3.07 -7.69
N PHE A 179 11.81 3.55 -7.38
CA PHE A 179 12.61 4.40 -8.26
C PHE A 179 13.66 3.63 -9.08
N ALA A 180 13.54 2.28 -9.15
CA ALA A 180 14.41 1.41 -9.94
C ALA A 180 15.92 1.56 -9.66
N THR A 181 16.31 1.75 -8.40
CA THR A 181 17.71 1.88 -7.96
C THR A 181 18.28 0.60 -7.34
N THR A 182 17.67 -0.56 -7.62
CA THR A 182 18.04 -1.86 -7.04
C THR A 182 19.31 -2.47 -7.62
N GLY A 183 19.65 -2.18 -8.88
CA GLY A 183 20.76 -2.79 -9.60
C GLY A 183 22.12 -2.72 -8.88
N PRO A 184 22.56 -1.54 -8.40
CA PRO A 184 23.80 -1.44 -7.61
C PRO A 184 23.75 -2.24 -6.30
N ILE A 185 22.58 -2.31 -5.65
CA ILE A 185 22.36 -3.07 -4.40
C ILE A 185 22.52 -4.57 -4.69
N ASP A 186 21.94 -5.05 -5.78
CA ASP A 186 22.01 -6.45 -6.19
C ASP A 186 23.44 -6.86 -6.58
N ALA A 187 24.14 -6.01 -7.31
CA ALA A 187 25.53 -6.22 -7.66
C ALA A 187 26.41 -6.34 -6.40
N ALA A 188 26.26 -5.42 -5.45
CA ALA A 188 27.00 -5.45 -4.19
C ALA A 188 26.70 -6.71 -3.36
N ARG A 189 25.42 -7.11 -3.27
CA ARG A 189 25.00 -8.34 -2.58
C ARG A 189 25.60 -9.58 -3.22
N GLN A 190 25.57 -9.67 -4.55
CA GLN A 190 26.15 -10.81 -5.27
C GLN A 190 27.66 -10.87 -5.06
N GLN A 191 28.35 -9.73 -5.06
CA GLN A 191 29.78 -9.66 -4.75
C GLN A 191 30.09 -10.16 -3.34
N THR A 192 29.32 -9.76 -2.32
CA THR A 192 29.47 -10.28 -0.95
C THR A 192 29.31 -11.80 -0.90
N LEU A 193 28.30 -12.34 -1.58
CA LEU A 193 28.01 -13.77 -1.62
C LEU A 193 29.09 -14.56 -2.38
N ASP A 194 29.61 -14.01 -3.48
CA ASP A 194 30.70 -14.61 -4.24
C ASP A 194 32.00 -14.64 -3.43
N THR A 195 32.33 -13.56 -2.71
CA THR A 195 33.48 -13.52 -1.78
C THR A 195 33.34 -14.56 -0.66
N ALA A 196 32.16 -14.66 -0.04
CA ALA A 196 31.91 -15.66 1.00
C ALA A 196 32.06 -17.09 0.48
N ARG A 197 31.59 -17.36 -0.74
CA ARG A 197 31.77 -18.65 -1.40
C ARG A 197 33.22 -18.94 -1.74
N ALA A 198 33.98 -17.96 -2.21
CA ALA A 198 35.40 -18.14 -2.51
C ALA A 198 36.21 -18.47 -1.25
N ALA A 199 35.87 -17.87 -0.12
CA ALA A 199 36.51 -18.12 1.17
C ALA A 199 36.13 -19.49 1.79
N HIS A 200 34.89 -19.93 1.60
CA HIS A 200 34.34 -21.13 2.23
C HIS A 200 33.55 -22.01 1.25
N PRO A 201 34.18 -22.55 0.19
CA PRO A 201 33.47 -23.31 -0.84
C PRO A 201 32.71 -24.52 -0.30
N GLU A 202 33.18 -25.14 0.79
CA GLU A 202 32.55 -26.26 1.47
C GLU A 202 31.16 -25.94 2.06
N ARG A 203 30.88 -24.66 2.35
CA ARG A 203 29.56 -24.22 2.84
C ARG A 203 28.51 -24.08 1.73
N PHE A 204 28.93 -24.14 0.46
CA PHE A 204 28.07 -23.82 -0.67
C PHE A 204 28.06 -24.92 -1.74
N ALA A 205 27.05 -25.79 -1.70
CA ALA A 205 26.83 -26.80 -2.74
C ALA A 205 26.54 -26.18 -4.13
N ARG A 206 26.02 -24.94 -4.18
CA ARG A 206 25.73 -24.18 -5.40
C ARG A 206 26.12 -22.71 -5.20
N ARG A 207 26.29 -21.95 -6.29
CA ARG A 207 26.53 -20.51 -6.20
C ARG A 207 25.35 -19.82 -5.48
N PRO A 208 25.56 -19.16 -4.33
CA PRO A 208 24.49 -18.43 -3.64
C PRO A 208 24.04 -17.23 -4.48
N ARG A 209 22.76 -16.88 -4.37
CA ARG A 209 22.16 -15.72 -5.03
C ARG A 209 21.35 -14.91 -4.01
N PRO A 210 21.32 -13.58 -4.12
CA PRO A 210 20.48 -12.77 -3.26
C PRO A 210 18.99 -13.05 -3.55
N PRO A 211 18.12 -12.90 -2.54
CA PRO A 211 16.67 -12.93 -2.75
C PRO A 211 16.24 -11.95 -3.85
N GLN A 212 15.32 -12.38 -4.71
CA GLN A 212 14.85 -11.58 -5.84
C GLN A 212 13.56 -10.86 -5.47
N ILE A 213 13.30 -9.73 -6.12
CA ILE A 213 12.00 -9.05 -6.06
C ILE A 213 11.00 -9.92 -6.83
N PRO A 214 9.79 -10.19 -6.28
CA PRO A 214 8.76 -10.92 -7.01
C PRO A 214 8.39 -10.21 -8.32
N GLY A 215 8.22 -10.97 -9.40
CA GLY A 215 7.82 -10.39 -10.69
C GLY A 215 6.40 -9.80 -10.70
N HIS A 216 5.56 -10.22 -9.75
CA HIS A 216 4.18 -9.73 -9.63
C HIS A 216 3.80 -9.56 -8.16
N SER A 217 2.95 -8.57 -7.90
CA SER A 217 2.20 -8.39 -6.66
C SER A 217 0.71 -8.32 -6.99
N TRP A 218 -0.15 -8.78 -6.09
CA TRP A 218 -1.59 -8.83 -6.34
C TRP A 218 -2.42 -8.47 -5.12
N ILE A 219 -3.59 -7.88 -5.38
CA ILE A 219 -4.74 -7.91 -4.47
C ILE A 219 -5.68 -8.95 -5.06
N ASN A 220 -5.98 -9.99 -4.27
CA ASN A 220 -6.72 -11.17 -4.71
C ASN A 220 -6.14 -11.82 -5.97
N GLN A 221 -5.26 -12.82 -5.79
CA GLN A 221 -4.61 -13.51 -6.89
C GLN A 221 -5.65 -14.03 -7.92
N PRO A 222 -5.51 -13.70 -9.21
CA PRO A 222 -6.33 -14.29 -10.25
C PRO A 222 -6.19 -15.81 -10.27
N THR A 223 -7.31 -16.53 -10.40
CA THR A 223 -7.26 -17.98 -10.53
C THR A 223 -6.77 -18.35 -11.94
N ALA A 224 -5.90 -19.36 -12.07
CA ALA A 224 -5.24 -19.73 -13.33
C ALA A 224 -6.19 -20.09 -14.50
N GLU A 225 -7.49 -20.26 -14.25
CA GLU A 225 -8.49 -20.60 -15.26
C GLU A 225 -8.84 -19.44 -16.22
N LEU A 226 -8.43 -18.20 -15.93
CA LEU A 226 -8.70 -17.03 -16.78
C LEU A 226 -7.51 -16.55 -17.62
N GLN A 227 -6.37 -17.25 -17.59
CA GLN A 227 -5.19 -16.92 -18.43
C GLN A 227 -5.27 -17.48 -19.86
N LYS A 228 -6.41 -18.07 -20.25
CA LYS A 228 -6.68 -18.60 -21.59
C LYS A 228 -7.95 -17.99 -22.15
N THR A 229 -7.93 -16.71 -22.46
CA THR A 229 -8.87 -16.10 -23.42
C THR A 229 -8.20 -14.89 -24.03
#